data_AF-A0A846XR62-F1
#
_entry.id   AF-A0A846XR62-F1
#
_cell.length_a   1.000
_cell.length_b   1.000
_cell.length_c   1.000
_cell.angle_alpha   90.00
_cell.angle_beta   90.00
_cell.angle_gamma   90.00
#
_symmetry.space_group_name_H-M   'P 1'
#
loop_
_entity.id
_entity.type
_entity.pdbx_description
1 polymer ?
#
loop_
_entity_poly.entity_id
_entity_poly.type
_entity_poly.pdbx_seq_one_letter_code
_entity_poly.pdbx_strand_id
1 'polypeptide(L)'
;MEWVFTPDEFSYIWQTETGLDRRPHPIDLAPRATAATESERSALELEHRFPPNGDPDLTGTLRFLARTDVTRVTVFGDDFDGSGHRGDPVLAVAVGFGNWGALVRAQNEAITLIACHARTVGKHLVSTLGPARAGRLPAMREPRAAVLCPEQGPGAADAAEIRARRLREALHRPIDARGFFTITIAPENPMSPPPIHRTWLDFTGDGRYLLAAGADLSLAPFGDSGLAAELTRLARLR
;
A
#
# COMPACT_ATOMS: atom_id res chain seq x y z
N MET A 1 3.93 8.30 -17.37
CA MET A 1 5.39 8.53 -17.32
C MET A 1 5.93 7.82 -16.10
N GLU A 2 7.17 7.35 -16.17
CA GLU A 2 7.81 6.60 -15.10
C GLU A 2 9.26 7.07 -14.96
N TRP A 3 9.69 7.30 -13.73
CA TRP A 3 11.06 7.65 -13.37
C TRP A 3 11.56 6.68 -12.29
N VAL A 4 12.83 6.32 -12.36
CA VAL A 4 13.47 5.40 -11.42
C VAL A 4 14.68 6.10 -10.83
N PHE A 5 14.80 6.01 -9.51
CA PHE A 5 15.84 6.67 -8.72
C PHE A 5 16.45 5.70 -7.73
N THR A 6 17.69 5.96 -7.33
CA THR A 6 18.19 5.43 -6.05
C THR A 6 17.48 6.12 -4.88
N PRO A 7 17.54 5.58 -3.65
CA PRO A 7 16.95 6.22 -2.48
C PRO A 7 17.49 7.64 -2.26
N ASP A 8 18.80 7.83 -2.45
CA ASP A 8 19.48 9.11 -2.23
C ASP A 8 19.10 10.13 -3.30
N GLU A 9 19.06 9.72 -4.57
CA GLU A 9 18.56 10.54 -5.68
C GLU A 9 17.13 11.02 -5.40
N PHE A 10 16.24 10.12 -5.01
CA PHE A 10 14.86 10.47 -4.68
C PHE A 10 14.78 11.43 -3.49
N SER A 11 15.60 11.22 -2.46
CA SER A 11 15.69 12.10 -1.30
C SER A 11 16.04 13.54 -1.70
N TYR A 12 17.05 13.68 -2.55
CA TYR A 12 17.51 14.97 -3.05
C TYR A 12 16.41 15.67 -3.86
N ILE A 13 15.87 15.02 -4.90
CA ILE A 13 14.85 15.66 -5.75
C ILE A 13 13.55 15.95 -5.00
N TRP A 14 13.18 15.11 -4.02
CA TRP A 14 12.01 15.36 -3.19
C TRP A 14 12.16 16.65 -2.40
N GLN A 15 13.29 16.83 -1.72
CA GLN A 15 13.58 18.03 -0.95
C GLN A 15 13.65 19.26 -1.87
N THR A 16 14.37 19.16 -2.99
CA THR A 16 14.55 20.27 -3.94
C THR A 16 13.23 20.73 -4.56
N GLU A 17 12.37 19.79 -5.00
CA GLU A 17 11.16 20.16 -5.76
C GLU A 17 9.93 20.45 -4.89
N THR A 18 9.86 19.87 -3.69
CA THR A 18 8.73 20.02 -2.77
C THR A 18 9.02 20.91 -1.57
N GLY A 19 10.29 21.14 -1.25
CA GLY A 19 10.73 21.84 -0.03
C GLY A 19 10.53 21.02 1.26
N LEU A 20 10.19 19.74 1.16
CA LEU A 20 9.95 18.87 2.32
C LEU A 20 11.17 17.98 2.61
N ASP A 21 11.70 18.05 3.82
CA ASP A 21 12.89 17.27 4.23
C ASP A 21 12.62 15.76 4.34
N ARG A 22 11.39 15.39 4.70
CA ARG A 22 11.00 13.99 4.90
C ARG A 22 10.29 13.45 3.66
N ARG A 23 10.78 12.31 3.16
CA ARG A 23 10.09 11.50 2.13
C ARG A 23 8.64 11.19 2.55
N PRO A 24 7.70 11.02 1.60
CA PRO A 24 6.32 10.74 1.94
C PRO A 24 6.19 9.35 2.59
N HIS A 25 5.39 9.23 3.64
CA HIS A 25 5.13 7.94 4.25
C HIS A 25 4.34 7.01 3.28
N PRO A 26 4.71 5.73 3.11
CA PRO A 26 5.74 4.97 3.85
C PRO A 26 7.12 4.86 3.18
N ILE A 27 7.41 5.67 2.16
CA ILE A 27 8.70 5.67 1.44
C ILE A 27 9.85 6.13 2.34
N ASP A 28 9.56 6.86 3.40
CA ASP A 28 10.53 7.23 4.42
C ASP A 28 11.11 6.04 5.21
N LEU A 29 10.46 4.88 5.12
CA LEU A 29 10.94 3.62 5.71
C LEU A 29 11.87 2.83 4.79
N ALA A 30 11.99 3.22 3.52
CA ALA A 30 12.92 2.59 2.60
C ALA A 30 14.38 2.81 3.08
N PRO A 31 15.26 1.81 2.94
CA PRO A 31 16.67 1.95 3.29
C PRO A 31 17.29 3.22 2.71
N ARG A 32 18.13 3.88 3.49
CA ARG A 32 19.03 4.94 2.99
C ARG A 32 20.33 4.29 2.59
N ALA A 33 21.01 4.78 1.55
CA ALA A 33 22.33 4.27 1.23
C ALA A 33 23.25 4.48 2.45
N THR A 34 23.88 3.40 2.90
CA THR A 34 24.76 3.41 4.07
C THR A 34 26.15 3.89 3.66
N ALA A 35 26.30 5.16 3.29
CA ALA A 35 27.61 5.78 3.12
C ALA A 35 27.53 7.32 3.23
N ALA A 36 27.55 7.83 4.46
CA ALA A 36 27.60 9.27 4.74
C ALA A 36 28.82 10.00 4.11
N THR A 37 29.83 9.26 3.62
CA THR A 37 31.00 9.80 2.91
C THR A 37 30.91 9.75 1.38
N GLU A 38 29.98 8.98 0.82
CA GLU A 38 29.71 8.93 -0.63
C GLU A 38 28.59 9.91 -1.00
N SER A 39 27.58 10.10 -0.12
CA SER A 39 26.46 11.03 -0.34
C SER A 39 26.89 12.48 -0.58
N GLU A 40 27.99 12.98 0.00
CA GLU A 40 28.45 14.36 -0.24
C GLU A 40 29.10 14.53 -1.63
N ARG A 41 29.82 13.52 -2.13
CA ARG A 41 30.38 13.53 -3.49
C ARG A 41 29.29 13.29 -4.53
N SER A 42 28.36 12.38 -4.25
CA SER A 42 27.16 12.22 -5.05
C SER A 42 26.31 13.49 -5.04
N ALA A 43 26.17 14.21 -3.93
CA ALA A 43 25.40 15.46 -3.86
C ALA A 43 25.89 16.53 -4.85
N LEU A 44 27.21 16.68 -5.02
CA LEU A 44 27.79 17.58 -6.02
C LEU A 44 27.43 17.15 -7.46
N GLU A 45 27.33 15.85 -7.73
CA GLU A 45 26.86 15.34 -9.03
C GLU A 45 25.32 15.41 -9.17
N LEU A 46 24.58 15.26 -8.07
CA LEU A 46 23.11 15.29 -8.05
C LEU A 46 22.58 16.67 -8.41
N GLU A 47 23.19 17.75 -7.93
CA GLU A 47 22.81 19.12 -8.32
C GLU A 47 22.94 19.35 -9.83
N HIS A 48 23.97 18.79 -10.46
CA HIS A 48 24.18 18.92 -11.90
C HIS A 48 23.26 17.99 -12.69
N ARG A 49 22.97 16.80 -12.18
CA ARG A 49 22.13 15.80 -12.84
C ARG A 49 20.63 16.11 -12.71
N PHE A 50 20.22 16.69 -11.59
CA PHE A 50 18.84 17.05 -11.28
C PHE A 50 18.75 18.53 -10.92
N PRO A 51 18.96 19.44 -11.89
CA PRO A 51 18.77 20.85 -11.65
C PRO A 51 17.31 21.13 -11.28
N PRO A 52 17.04 22.10 -10.39
CA PRO A 52 15.68 22.44 -9.98
C PRO A 52 14.78 22.72 -11.20
N ASN A 53 13.61 22.09 -11.23
CA ASN A 53 12.66 22.18 -12.34
C ASN A 53 13.24 21.77 -13.71
N GLY A 54 14.26 20.91 -13.73
CA GLY A 54 14.88 20.39 -14.97
C GLY A 54 13.93 19.52 -15.80
N ASP A 55 12.99 18.84 -15.14
CA ASP A 55 11.88 18.12 -15.74
C ASP A 55 10.55 18.65 -15.13
N PRO A 56 9.76 19.44 -15.89
CA PRO A 56 8.51 20.00 -15.41
C PRO A 56 7.46 18.95 -15.04
N ASP A 57 7.44 17.80 -15.72
CA ASP A 57 6.48 16.73 -15.47
C ASP A 57 6.83 15.97 -14.18
N LEU A 58 8.13 15.73 -13.96
CA LEU A 58 8.65 15.19 -12.70
C LEU A 58 8.31 16.14 -11.53
N THR A 59 8.62 17.42 -11.70
CA THR A 59 8.37 18.47 -10.70
C THR A 59 6.89 18.55 -10.33
N GLY A 60 6.01 18.58 -11.34
CA GLY A 60 4.56 18.57 -11.15
C GLY A 60 4.08 17.33 -10.40
N THR A 61 4.64 16.16 -10.72
CA THR A 61 4.30 14.88 -10.08
C THR A 61 4.73 14.83 -8.61
N LEU A 62 5.95 15.29 -8.29
CA LEU A 62 6.46 15.36 -6.92
C LEU A 62 5.62 16.32 -6.06
N ARG A 63 5.33 17.52 -6.58
CA ARG A 63 4.45 18.48 -5.91
C ARG A 63 3.04 17.95 -5.73
N PHE A 64 2.53 17.19 -6.69
CA PHE A 64 1.22 16.54 -6.56
C PHE A 64 1.21 15.50 -5.43
N LEU A 65 2.26 14.68 -5.29
CA LEU A 65 2.41 13.74 -4.18
C LEU A 65 2.50 14.43 -2.80
N ALA A 66 3.09 15.62 -2.75
CA ALA A 66 3.24 16.42 -1.54
C ALA A 66 1.92 17.06 -1.05
N ARG A 67 0.89 17.17 -1.91
CA ARG A 67 -0.39 17.80 -1.55
C ARG A 67 -1.11 17.05 -0.43
N THR A 68 -1.69 17.80 0.50
CA THR A 68 -2.47 17.26 1.63
C THR A 68 -3.96 17.20 1.35
N ASP A 69 -4.47 17.97 0.38
CA ASP A 69 -5.89 18.11 0.06
C ASP A 69 -6.45 17.05 -0.92
N VAL A 70 -5.58 16.15 -1.40
CA VAL A 70 -5.91 15.12 -2.39
C VAL A 70 -6.21 13.77 -1.75
N THR A 71 -6.93 12.90 -2.47
CA THR A 71 -7.09 11.50 -2.03
C THR A 71 -5.73 10.82 -2.02
N ARG A 72 -5.42 10.12 -0.94
CA ARG A 72 -4.17 9.39 -0.73
C ARG A 72 -4.43 7.93 -0.40
N VAL A 73 -3.66 7.03 -1.01
CA VAL A 73 -3.64 5.60 -0.70
C VAL A 73 -2.22 5.20 -0.36
N THR A 74 -2.01 4.70 0.85
CA THR A 74 -0.70 4.16 1.28
C THR A 74 -0.77 2.64 1.36
N VAL A 75 0.35 2.00 1.04
CA VAL A 75 0.55 0.55 1.09
C VAL A 75 1.80 0.30 1.90
N PHE A 76 1.65 -0.44 2.99
CA PHE A 76 2.76 -0.87 3.82
C PHE A 76 2.58 -2.33 4.19
N GLY A 77 3.61 -3.13 3.99
CA GLY A 77 3.59 -4.54 4.35
C GLY A 77 4.91 -5.23 4.14
N ASP A 78 4.88 -6.53 4.34
CA ASP A 78 6.03 -7.42 4.28
C ASP A 78 5.71 -8.62 3.40
N ASP A 79 6.71 -9.04 2.64
CA ASP A 79 6.76 -10.36 2.03
C ASP A 79 7.58 -11.28 2.95
N PHE A 80 7.13 -12.53 3.07
CA PHE A 80 7.77 -13.59 3.84
C PHE A 80 8.10 -14.70 2.87
N ASP A 81 9.38 -15.04 2.76
CA ASP A 81 9.72 -16.25 2.03
C ASP A 81 9.24 -17.49 2.80
N GLY A 82 9.15 -18.63 2.11
CA GLY A 82 8.74 -19.90 2.71
C GLY A 82 9.66 -20.41 3.84
N SER A 83 10.76 -19.70 4.14
CA SER A 83 11.67 -19.97 5.25
C SER A 83 11.50 -18.99 6.43
N GLY A 84 10.55 -18.06 6.34
CA GLY A 84 10.23 -17.08 7.36
C GLY A 84 11.16 -15.85 7.38
N HIS A 85 12.04 -15.70 6.38
CA HIS A 85 12.85 -14.49 6.25
C HIS A 85 11.99 -13.40 5.61
N ARG A 86 12.11 -12.20 6.18
CA ARG A 86 11.46 -11.00 5.65
C ARG A 86 12.16 -10.62 4.34
N GLY A 87 11.43 -10.65 3.23
CA GLY A 87 11.86 -10.10 1.96
C GLY A 87 11.87 -8.57 1.98
N ASP A 88 11.96 -7.96 0.80
CA ASP A 88 11.86 -6.50 0.68
C ASP A 88 10.49 -6.01 1.16
N PRO A 89 10.43 -4.92 1.95
CA PRO A 89 9.17 -4.37 2.40
C PRO A 89 8.37 -3.82 1.21
N VAL A 90 7.05 -4.02 1.26
CA VAL A 90 6.11 -3.50 0.27
C VAL A 90 5.75 -2.07 0.68
N LEU A 91 6.39 -1.08 0.04
CA LEU A 91 6.21 0.34 0.35
C LEU A 91 5.70 1.09 -0.88
N ALA A 92 4.49 1.65 -0.79
CA ALA A 92 3.99 2.57 -1.81
C ALA A 92 3.06 3.64 -1.24
N VAL A 93 3.02 4.79 -1.91
CA VAL A 93 1.98 5.80 -1.71
C VAL A 93 1.55 6.34 -3.05
N ALA A 94 0.24 6.46 -3.22
CA ALA A 94 -0.39 7.10 -4.36
C ALA A 94 -1.29 8.24 -3.93
N VAL A 95 -1.44 9.20 -4.82
CA VAL A 95 -2.40 10.29 -4.72
C VAL A 95 -3.25 10.37 -5.98
N GLY A 96 -4.46 10.89 -5.84
CA GLY A 96 -5.36 11.11 -6.97
C GLY A 96 -6.33 12.26 -6.74
N PHE A 97 -6.60 13.01 -7.81
CA PHE A 97 -7.54 14.12 -7.83
C PHE A 97 -8.03 14.38 -9.27
N GLY A 98 -9.34 14.38 -9.47
CA GLY A 98 -9.92 14.41 -10.82
C GLY A 98 -9.42 13.23 -11.65
N ASN A 99 -8.85 13.51 -12.82
CA ASN A 99 -8.28 12.49 -13.72
C ASN A 99 -6.79 12.20 -13.47
N TRP A 100 -6.14 12.95 -12.59
CA TRP A 100 -4.71 12.86 -12.35
C TRP A 100 -4.40 11.89 -11.21
N GLY A 101 -3.39 11.04 -11.43
CA GLY A 101 -2.87 10.11 -10.44
C GLY A 101 -1.34 10.15 -10.42
N ALA A 102 -0.76 10.00 -9.23
CA ALA A 102 0.67 9.79 -9.08
C ALA A 102 0.92 8.71 -8.03
N LEU A 103 2.00 7.95 -8.19
CA LEU A 103 2.41 6.92 -7.25
C LEU A 103 3.93 6.94 -7.11
N VAL A 104 4.41 6.72 -5.90
CA VAL A 104 5.80 6.34 -5.64
C VAL A 104 5.81 5.00 -4.90
N ARG A 105 6.75 4.12 -5.27
CA ARG A 105 7.00 2.84 -4.60
C ARG A 105 8.50 2.66 -4.36
N ALA A 106 8.85 1.93 -3.32
CA ALA A 106 10.23 1.49 -3.05
C ALA A 106 10.31 -0.03 -3.12
N GLN A 107 11.19 -0.57 -3.97
CA GLN A 107 11.42 -2.00 -4.20
C GLN A 107 12.85 -2.23 -4.70
N ASN A 108 13.53 -3.30 -4.27
CA ASN A 108 14.84 -3.71 -4.79
C ASN A 108 15.88 -2.58 -4.85
N GLU A 109 16.07 -1.84 -3.75
CA GLU A 109 17.00 -0.68 -3.67
C GLU A 109 16.69 0.47 -4.66
N ALA A 110 15.49 0.50 -5.25
CA ALA A 110 15.06 1.54 -6.16
C ALA A 110 13.75 2.20 -5.71
N ILE A 111 13.62 3.49 -6.01
CA ILE A 111 12.38 4.25 -5.85
C ILE A 111 11.83 4.58 -7.23
N THR A 112 10.65 4.07 -7.54
CA THR A 112 9.95 4.33 -8.80
C THR A 112 8.84 5.35 -8.59
N LEU A 113 8.86 6.43 -9.35
CA LEU A 113 7.79 7.43 -9.44
C LEU A 113 7.01 7.24 -10.74
N ILE A 114 5.68 7.29 -10.66
CA ILE A 114 4.78 7.09 -11.79
C ILE A 114 3.74 8.20 -11.83
N ALA A 115 3.65 8.91 -12.96
CA ALA A 115 2.52 9.77 -13.29
C ALA A 115 1.54 8.99 -14.20
N CYS A 116 0.28 8.93 -13.80
CA CYS A 116 -0.76 8.11 -14.43
C CYS A 116 -2.14 8.75 -14.37
N HIS A 117 -3.15 8.08 -14.93
CA HIS A 117 -4.55 8.49 -14.77
C HIS A 117 -5.07 7.99 -13.40
N ALA A 118 -5.96 8.76 -12.76
CA ALA A 118 -6.56 8.40 -11.46
C ALA A 118 -7.16 6.97 -11.44
N ARG A 119 -7.97 6.60 -12.45
CA ARG A 119 -8.47 5.22 -12.66
C ARG A 119 -7.43 4.10 -12.68
N THR A 120 -6.17 4.38 -13.02
CA THR A 120 -5.09 3.39 -13.09
C THR A 120 -4.27 3.27 -11.81
N VAL A 121 -4.50 4.13 -10.81
CA VAL A 121 -3.78 4.11 -9.53
C VAL A 121 -3.89 2.74 -8.84
N GLY A 122 -5.09 2.15 -8.78
CA GLY A 122 -5.27 0.81 -8.19
C GLY A 122 -4.41 -0.26 -8.85
N LYS A 123 -4.23 -0.20 -10.18
CA LYS A 123 -3.37 -1.15 -10.92
C LYS A 123 -1.90 -1.02 -10.52
N HIS A 124 -1.39 0.21 -10.43
CA HIS A 124 0.00 0.44 -10.04
C HIS A 124 0.25 0.05 -8.57
N LEU A 125 -0.68 0.36 -7.66
CA LEU A 125 -0.61 -0.07 -6.26
C LEU A 125 -0.53 -1.59 -6.15
N VAL A 126 -1.44 -2.33 -6.81
CA VAL A 126 -1.45 -3.80 -6.75
C VAL A 126 -0.19 -4.41 -7.34
N SER A 127 0.38 -3.81 -8.40
CA SER A 127 1.65 -4.29 -8.95
C SER A 127 2.82 -4.21 -7.97
N THR A 128 2.71 -3.41 -6.90
CA THR A 128 3.73 -3.34 -5.84
C THR A 128 3.68 -4.53 -4.90
N LEU A 129 2.53 -5.22 -4.80
CA LEU A 129 2.35 -6.38 -3.92
C LEU A 129 2.94 -7.68 -4.49
N GLY A 130 3.42 -7.68 -5.73
CA GLY A 130 3.70 -8.90 -6.47
C GLY A 130 2.44 -9.61 -6.99
N PRO A 131 2.60 -10.49 -7.99
CA PRO A 131 1.47 -11.20 -8.61
C PRO A 131 0.91 -12.25 -7.65
N ALA A 132 -0.41 -12.27 -7.48
CA ALA A 132 -1.07 -13.33 -6.74
C ALA A 132 -2.43 -13.68 -7.36
N ARG A 133 -2.77 -14.97 -7.34
CA ARG A 133 -4.12 -15.41 -7.70
C ARG A 133 -5.09 -15.14 -6.55
N ALA A 134 -6.37 -15.00 -6.88
CA ALA A 134 -7.42 -15.02 -5.87
C ALA A 134 -7.38 -16.32 -5.08
N GLY A 135 -7.55 -16.24 -3.75
CA GLY A 135 -7.67 -17.43 -2.94
C GLY A 135 -8.94 -18.24 -3.24
N ARG A 136 -8.95 -19.51 -2.80
CA ARG A 136 -10.00 -20.48 -3.16
C ARG A 136 -11.10 -20.63 -2.12
N LEU A 137 -10.86 -20.23 -0.87
CA LEU A 137 -11.92 -20.16 0.15
C LEU A 137 -13.02 -19.16 -0.27
N PRO A 138 -14.29 -19.48 0.00
CA PRO A 138 -15.39 -18.55 -0.24
C PRO A 138 -15.24 -17.30 0.64
N ALA A 139 -15.89 -16.22 0.22
CA ALA A 139 -15.98 -15.02 1.05
C ALA A 139 -16.68 -15.35 2.38
N MET A 140 -16.09 -14.89 3.48
CA MET A 140 -16.58 -15.08 4.85
C MET A 140 -16.82 -13.72 5.49
N ARG A 141 -17.87 -13.61 6.30
CA ARG A 141 -18.20 -12.38 7.04
C ARG A 141 -18.92 -12.73 8.33
N GLU A 142 -18.29 -12.48 9.46
CA GLU A 142 -18.86 -12.79 10.78
C GLU A 142 -18.61 -11.65 11.77
N PRO A 143 -19.43 -11.52 12.84
CA PRO A 143 -19.22 -10.52 13.87
C PRO A 143 -17.82 -10.56 14.45
N ARG A 144 -17.17 -9.40 14.55
CA ARG A 144 -15.79 -9.30 15.04
C ARG A 144 -15.62 -9.93 16.42
N ALA A 145 -16.59 -9.73 17.32
CA ALA A 145 -16.57 -10.30 18.66
C ALA A 145 -16.57 -11.84 18.64
N ALA A 146 -17.40 -12.48 17.80
CA ALA A 146 -17.46 -13.93 17.68
C ALA A 146 -16.16 -14.55 17.15
N VAL A 147 -15.43 -13.82 16.30
CA VAL A 147 -14.17 -14.28 15.70
C VAL A 147 -12.98 -14.01 16.62
N LEU A 148 -12.94 -12.89 17.36
CA LEU A 148 -11.78 -12.53 18.18
C LEU A 148 -11.90 -12.99 19.65
N CYS A 149 -13.13 -13.09 20.14
CA CYS A 149 -13.45 -13.41 21.53
C CYS A 149 -14.46 -14.57 21.58
N PRO A 150 -14.06 -15.79 21.18
CA PRO A 150 -14.98 -16.93 21.18
C PRO A 150 -15.45 -17.24 22.61
N GLU A 151 -16.76 -17.39 22.81
CA GLU A 151 -17.32 -17.79 24.10
C GLU A 151 -16.86 -19.22 24.43
N GLN A 152 -16.21 -19.40 25.59
CA GLN A 152 -15.78 -20.70 26.06
C GLN A 152 -16.84 -21.30 26.98
N GLY A 153 -17.93 -21.79 26.40
CA GLY A 153 -19.01 -22.46 27.12
C GLY A 153 -19.19 -23.91 26.68
N PRO A 154 -19.62 -24.84 27.56
CA PRO A 154 -19.84 -26.25 27.23
C PRO A 154 -21.14 -26.51 26.41
N GLY A 155 -21.52 -25.59 25.52
CA GLY A 155 -22.68 -25.71 24.63
C GLY A 155 -22.32 -26.27 23.25
N ALA A 156 -23.28 -26.91 22.59
CA ALA A 156 -23.11 -27.25 21.17
C ALA A 156 -22.92 -25.96 20.36
N ALA A 157 -21.87 -25.90 19.54
CA ALA A 157 -21.62 -24.76 18.67
C ALA A 157 -22.81 -24.56 17.73
N ASP A 158 -23.46 -23.40 17.82
CA ASP A 158 -24.51 -23.05 16.88
C ASP A 158 -23.93 -22.79 15.47
N ALA A 159 -24.81 -22.57 14.50
CA ALA A 159 -24.38 -22.32 13.12
C ALA A 159 -23.52 -21.06 12.99
N ALA A 160 -23.67 -20.06 13.87
CA ALA A 160 -22.86 -18.85 13.84
C ALA A 160 -21.44 -19.11 14.35
N GLU A 161 -21.31 -19.87 15.44
CA GLU A 161 -20.00 -20.26 15.98
C GLU A 161 -19.23 -21.14 14.99
N ILE A 162 -19.90 -22.03 14.26
CA ILE A 162 -19.26 -22.81 13.19
C ILE A 162 -18.67 -21.91 12.10
N ARG A 163 -19.38 -20.85 11.69
CA ARG A 163 -18.87 -19.92 10.66
C ARG A 163 -17.75 -19.02 11.21
N ALA A 164 -17.90 -18.51 12.43
CA ALA A 164 -16.87 -17.72 13.10
C ALA A 164 -15.58 -18.53 13.30
N ARG A 165 -15.71 -19.80 13.69
CA ARG A 165 -14.59 -20.75 13.79
C ARG A 165 -13.91 -20.98 12.45
N ARG A 166 -14.65 -21.15 11.35
CA ARG A 166 -14.05 -21.28 10.01
C ARG A 166 -13.25 -20.04 9.60
N LEU A 167 -13.77 -18.84 9.90
CA LEU A 167 -13.04 -17.60 9.65
C LEU A 167 -11.78 -17.51 10.53
N ARG A 168 -11.86 -17.88 11.81
CA ARG A 168 -10.68 -17.99 12.68
C ARG A 168 -9.65 -18.95 12.12
N GLU A 169 -10.05 -20.17 11.77
CA GLU A 169 -9.17 -21.19 11.18
C GLU A 169 -8.49 -20.67 9.91
N ALA A 170 -9.23 -19.96 9.05
CA ALA A 170 -8.65 -19.33 7.85
C ALA A 170 -7.60 -18.26 8.19
N LEU A 171 -7.84 -17.41 9.19
CA LEU A 171 -6.90 -16.36 9.61
C LEU A 171 -5.63 -16.90 10.30
N HIS A 172 -5.64 -18.14 10.79
CA HIS A 172 -4.47 -18.80 11.39
C HIS A 172 -3.61 -19.55 10.35
N ARG A 173 -4.02 -19.57 9.08
CA ARG A 173 -3.23 -20.22 8.03
C ARG A 173 -1.89 -19.50 7.84
N PRO A 174 -0.82 -20.22 7.45
CA PRO A 174 0.44 -19.60 7.09
C PRO A 174 0.27 -18.54 5.98
N ILE A 175 1.00 -17.44 6.13
CA ILE A 175 0.96 -16.29 5.21
C ILE A 175 2.32 -16.14 4.52
N ASP A 176 2.29 -15.95 3.21
CA ASP A 176 3.46 -15.60 2.39
C ASP A 176 3.65 -14.07 2.40
N ALA A 177 2.57 -13.28 2.37
CA ALA A 177 2.70 -11.83 2.45
C ALA A 177 1.53 -11.20 3.21
N ARG A 178 1.77 -10.07 3.86
CA ARG A 178 0.72 -9.27 4.49
C ARG A 178 1.03 -7.79 4.51
N GLY A 179 -0.01 -7.00 4.63
CA GLY A 179 0.11 -5.61 5.04
C GLY A 179 -1.22 -4.90 4.99
N PHE A 180 -1.18 -3.58 4.99
CA PHE A 180 -2.37 -2.77 4.99
C PHE A 180 -2.37 -1.66 3.93
N PHE A 181 -3.56 -1.44 3.38
CA PHE A 181 -3.92 -0.23 2.67
C PHE A 181 -4.54 0.74 3.66
N THR A 182 -4.08 1.99 3.63
CA THR A 182 -4.79 3.11 4.27
C THR A 182 -5.21 4.10 3.20
N ILE A 183 -6.51 4.33 3.10
CA ILE A 183 -7.13 5.18 2.08
C ILE A 183 -7.75 6.38 2.79
N THR A 184 -7.25 7.56 2.47
CA THR A 184 -7.73 8.84 2.99
C THR A 184 -8.28 9.66 1.83
N ILE A 185 -9.57 9.99 1.87
CA ILE A 185 -10.24 10.69 0.78
C ILE A 185 -10.25 12.18 1.12
N ALA A 186 -9.67 13.02 0.27
CA ALA A 186 -9.65 14.49 0.37
C ALA A 186 -9.73 15.01 1.83
N PRO A 187 -8.71 14.80 2.67
CA PRO A 187 -8.84 14.96 4.12
C PRO A 187 -9.10 16.40 4.58
N GLU A 188 -8.78 17.39 3.74
CA GLU A 188 -9.10 18.80 4.01
C GLU A 188 -10.58 19.14 3.78
N ASN A 189 -11.36 18.24 3.16
CA ASN A 189 -12.80 18.38 3.04
C ASN A 189 -13.48 17.87 4.32
N PRO A 190 -14.20 18.72 5.09
CA PRO A 190 -14.87 18.32 6.33
C PRO A 190 -15.93 17.21 6.15
N MET A 191 -16.44 17.02 4.94
CA MET A 191 -17.42 15.99 4.60
C MET A 191 -16.79 14.67 4.17
N SER A 192 -15.47 14.56 4.19
CA SER A 192 -14.77 13.33 3.84
C SER A 192 -15.01 12.23 4.87
N PRO A 193 -15.18 10.98 4.42
CA PRO A 193 -15.34 9.87 5.35
C PRO A 193 -14.06 9.62 6.15
N PRO A 194 -14.15 8.94 7.31
CA PRO A 194 -12.98 8.46 8.04
C PRO A 194 -12.06 7.61 7.15
N PRO A 195 -10.74 7.57 7.44
CA PRO A 195 -9.81 6.71 6.73
C PRO A 195 -10.27 5.26 6.68
N ILE A 196 -10.12 4.65 5.50
CA ILE A 196 -10.49 3.26 5.26
C ILE A 196 -9.23 2.40 5.34
N HIS A 197 -9.25 1.43 6.23
CA HIS A 197 -8.17 0.46 6.38
C HIS A 197 -8.58 -0.90 5.80
N ARG A 198 -7.70 -1.51 5.02
CA ARG A 198 -7.86 -2.89 4.52
C ARG A 198 -6.55 -3.63 4.71
N THR A 199 -6.62 -4.90 5.08
CA THR A 199 -5.44 -5.74 5.22
C THR A 199 -5.41 -6.72 4.06
N TRP A 200 -4.33 -6.81 3.30
CA TRP A 200 -4.15 -7.90 2.35
C TRP A 200 -3.41 -9.05 3.05
N LEU A 201 -3.79 -10.27 2.68
CA LEU A 201 -3.22 -11.50 3.18
C LEU A 201 -3.04 -12.43 1.99
N ASP A 202 -1.80 -12.86 1.74
CA ASP A 202 -1.50 -13.89 0.76
C ASP A 202 -1.21 -15.17 1.55
N PHE A 203 -2.11 -16.16 1.46
CA PHE A 203 -1.95 -17.42 2.20
C PHE A 203 -1.14 -18.44 1.42
N THR A 204 -0.23 -19.12 2.12
CA THR A 204 0.63 -20.15 1.57
C THR A 204 -0.17 -21.24 0.88
N GLY A 205 0.19 -21.52 -0.38
CA GLY A 205 -0.43 -22.55 -1.21
C GLY A 205 -1.86 -22.23 -1.67
N ASP A 206 -2.38 -21.02 -1.45
CA ASP A 206 -3.74 -20.64 -1.83
C ASP A 206 -3.76 -19.38 -2.67
N GLY A 207 -3.82 -18.20 -2.07
CA GLY A 207 -3.89 -16.95 -2.83
C GLY A 207 -4.21 -15.75 -1.95
N ARG A 208 -4.52 -14.65 -2.62
CA ARG A 208 -4.72 -13.33 -2.03
C ARG A 208 -6.14 -13.12 -1.54
N TYR A 209 -6.22 -12.51 -0.38
CA TYR A 209 -7.45 -12.09 0.28
C TYR A 209 -7.36 -10.64 0.74
N LEU A 210 -8.52 -10.01 0.82
CA LEU A 210 -8.70 -8.72 1.48
C LEU A 210 -9.51 -8.94 2.77
N LEU A 211 -8.92 -8.59 3.90
CA LEU A 211 -9.55 -8.54 5.19
C LEU A 211 -10.01 -7.10 5.46
N ALA A 212 -11.30 -6.93 5.77
CA ALA A 212 -11.84 -5.69 6.29
C ALA A 212 -12.30 -5.91 7.73
N ALA A 213 -11.92 -4.98 8.61
CA ALA A 213 -12.28 -5.00 10.02
C ALA A 213 -13.19 -3.81 10.33
N GLY A 214 -14.42 -4.12 10.73
CA GLY A 214 -15.39 -3.16 11.27
C GLY A 214 -16.14 -3.81 12.45
N ALA A 215 -17.47 -3.63 12.48
CA ALA A 215 -18.34 -4.41 13.36
C ALA A 215 -18.27 -5.91 13.04
N ASP A 216 -18.13 -6.23 11.76
CA ASP A 216 -17.85 -7.57 11.26
C ASP A 216 -16.41 -7.66 10.75
N LEU A 217 -15.83 -8.85 10.84
CA LEU A 217 -14.65 -9.22 10.08
C LEU A 217 -15.09 -9.89 8.78
N SER A 218 -14.64 -9.35 7.65
CA SER A 218 -14.88 -9.95 6.34
C SER A 218 -13.58 -10.30 5.65
N LEU A 219 -13.47 -11.54 5.19
CA LEU A 219 -12.34 -12.04 4.41
C LEU A 219 -12.86 -12.46 3.04
N ALA A 220 -12.41 -11.79 1.98
CA ALA A 220 -12.86 -12.07 0.61
C ALA A 220 -11.66 -12.35 -0.30
N PRO A 221 -11.74 -13.33 -1.20
CA PRO A 221 -10.66 -13.62 -2.15
C PRO A 221 -10.59 -12.54 -3.23
N PHE A 222 -9.38 -12.13 -3.58
CA PHE A 222 -9.15 -11.11 -4.60
C PHE A 222 -7.98 -11.50 -5.51
N GLY A 223 -8.19 -11.47 -6.82
CA GLY A 223 -7.10 -11.44 -7.79
C GLY A 223 -6.68 -10.00 -8.07
N ASP A 224 -5.57 -9.82 -8.77
CA ASP A 224 -4.97 -8.49 -8.98
C ASP A 224 -5.91 -7.48 -9.62
N SER A 225 -6.67 -7.87 -10.65
CA SER A 225 -7.62 -6.99 -11.33
C SER A 225 -8.78 -6.57 -10.42
N GLY A 226 -9.32 -7.52 -9.64
CA GLY A 226 -10.39 -7.26 -8.69
C GLY A 226 -9.93 -6.35 -7.55
N LEU A 227 -8.72 -6.57 -7.04
CA LEU A 227 -8.16 -5.73 -5.98
C LEU A 227 -7.88 -4.32 -6.49
N ALA A 228 -7.34 -4.18 -7.70
CA ALA A 228 -7.10 -2.88 -8.32
C ALA A 228 -8.40 -2.09 -8.48
N ALA A 229 -9.47 -2.74 -8.95
CA ALA A 229 -10.79 -2.13 -9.07
C ALA A 229 -11.36 -1.73 -7.70
N GLU A 230 -11.21 -2.59 -6.69
CA GLU A 230 -11.68 -2.32 -5.32
C GLU A 230 -10.94 -1.13 -4.69
N LEU A 231 -9.62 -1.04 -4.83
CA LEU A 231 -8.84 0.10 -4.32
C LEU A 231 -9.25 1.41 -5.00
N THR A 232 -9.39 1.43 -6.32
CA THR A 232 -9.87 2.59 -7.08
C THR A 232 -11.26 3.02 -6.61
N ARG A 233 -12.17 2.04 -6.40
CA ARG A 233 -13.53 2.29 -5.91
C ARG A 233 -13.55 2.87 -4.49
N LEU A 234 -12.78 2.28 -3.56
CA LEU A 234 -12.68 2.75 -2.18
C LEU A 234 -12.07 4.15 -2.12
N ALA A 235 -11.08 4.44 -2.96
CA ALA A 235 -10.45 5.77 -3.07
C ALA A 235 -11.32 6.80 -3.81
N ARG A 236 -12.48 6.40 -4.38
CA ARG A 236 -13.35 7.25 -5.21
C ARG A 236 -12.62 7.90 -6.39
N LEU A 237 -11.61 7.22 -6.92
CA LEU A 237 -10.90 7.63 -8.12
C LEU A 237 -11.68 7.15 -9.35
N ARG A 238 -11.87 8.02 -10.34
CA ARG A 238 -12.62 7.73 -11.58
C ARG A 238 -11.71 7.71 -12.80
#